data_AF-A0A5J5VQV7-F1
#
_entry.id   AF-A0A5J5VQV7-F1
#
_cell.length_a   1.000
_cell.length_b   1.000
_cell.length_c   1.000
_cell.angle_alpha   90.00
_cell.angle_beta   90.00
_cell.angle_gamma   90.00
#
_symmetry.space_group_name_H-M   'P 1'
#
loop_
_entity.id
_entity.type
_entity.pdbx_description
1 polymer ?
#
loop_
_entity_poly.entity_id
_entity_poly.type
_entity_poly.pdbx_seq_one_letter_code
_entity_poly.pdbx_strand_id
1 'polypeptide(L)'
;MVLFNIYDDWLKSISSYTAFSRLILILRALHVNNEKAKMLLKPDKTIVTEPHHIWPSLTDDQWMKVEVALRDIILSDYAKKNNVNTSALTQSEIRDIILGAEITPPSQQRQQIAEIEKQAKEASQLTAVTTRTTNVHGDELIVMTTSPYEQAAFGSKTDWRVRAISATNLYLRVNHIYVNSEDIKETGYTYIMPKNILKKFICIADLRTQIAGYLYGISPPDNPQVKEIRCIAMPPQWGTHQQVHLPSALPEHDFLNDLEPLGWLHTQPNELPQLSPQDVTSHARILENNKQWDGEKCIILTCSFTPGSCSLTAYKLTPSGYEWGRINKDTGSNPHGYLPTHYEKVQMLLSDRFLGFYMIPDNGPWNYNFMGVKHTVSMKYGVKLGTPREYYNEDHRPTHFLEFSNLEEGETAEGDREDTFT
;
A
#
# COMPACT_ATOMS: atom_id res chain seq x y z
N MET A 1 31.61 2.47 21.15
CA MET A 1 31.65 3.77 20.42
C MET A 1 31.76 3.44 18.94
N VAL A 2 30.84 3.93 18.11
CA VAL A 2 30.87 3.70 16.65
C VAL A 2 31.10 5.04 15.96
N LEU A 3 32.09 5.09 15.07
CA LEU A 3 32.44 6.29 14.31
C LEU A 3 31.72 6.24 12.96
N PHE A 4 31.05 7.33 12.60
CA PHE A 4 30.40 7.51 11.30
C PHE A 4 30.74 8.89 10.74
N ASN A 5 30.90 8.96 9.43
CA ASN A 5 30.92 10.23 8.70
C ASN A 5 29.55 10.44 8.05
N ILE A 6 28.76 11.37 8.58
CA ILE A 6 27.38 11.58 8.14
C ILE A 6 27.26 12.25 6.77
N TYR A 7 28.35 12.79 6.23
CA TYR A 7 28.39 13.39 4.90
C TYR A 7 28.94 12.45 3.83
N ASP A 8 29.30 11.22 4.18
CA ASP A 8 29.98 10.28 3.28
C ASP A 8 31.15 10.97 2.55
N ASP A 9 31.05 11.13 1.23
CA ASP A 9 32.05 11.77 0.39
C ASP A 9 31.62 13.14 -0.17
N TRP A 10 30.49 13.71 0.27
CA TRP A 10 29.95 14.97 -0.26
C TRP A 10 30.94 16.13 -0.18
N LEU A 11 31.81 16.15 0.82
CA LEU A 11 32.80 17.22 1.00
C LEU A 11 33.87 17.27 -0.12
N LYS A 12 33.89 16.28 -1.04
CA LYS A 12 34.73 16.31 -2.24
C LYS A 12 34.16 17.23 -3.33
N SER A 13 32.83 17.32 -3.47
CA SER A 13 32.16 18.09 -4.52
C SER A 13 31.46 19.35 -4.01
N ILE A 14 31.05 19.39 -2.74
CA ILE A 14 30.30 20.51 -2.16
C ILE A 14 30.90 21.02 -0.85
N SER A 15 30.58 22.28 -0.53
CA SER A 15 31.01 22.91 0.73
C SER A 15 30.35 22.27 1.95
N SER A 16 30.98 22.44 3.12
CA SER A 16 30.41 21.99 4.41
C SER A 16 29.04 22.62 4.71
N TYR A 17 28.83 23.88 4.31
CA TYR A 17 27.54 24.56 4.45
C TYR A 17 26.45 23.90 3.60
N THR A 18 26.77 23.54 2.36
CA THR A 18 25.86 22.85 1.45
C THR A 18 25.57 21.44 1.94
N ALA A 19 26.60 20.71 2.40
CA ALA A 19 26.47 19.36 2.95
C ALA A 19 25.58 19.33 4.20
N PHE A 20 25.75 20.29 5.11
CA PHE A 20 24.87 20.47 6.26
C PHE A 20 23.43 20.79 5.84
N SER A 21 23.25 21.68 4.88
CA SER A 21 21.91 22.04 4.37
C SER A 21 21.20 20.83 3.75
N ARG A 22 21.91 20.02 2.96
CA ARG A 22 21.42 18.75 2.40
C ARG A 22 21.02 17.78 3.50
N LEU A 23 21.89 17.60 4.51
CA LEU A 23 21.62 16.70 5.63
C LEU A 23 20.34 17.09 6.37
N ILE A 24 20.19 18.36 6.74
CA ILE A 24 18.99 18.85 7.45
C ILE A 24 17.74 18.63 6.60
N LEU A 25 17.80 18.91 5.30
CA LEU A 25 16.69 18.68 4.39
C LEU A 25 16.27 17.21 4.37
N ILE A 26 17.23 16.29 4.29
CA ILE A 26 16.97 14.84 4.31
C ILE A 26 16.36 14.41 5.65
N LEU A 27 16.96 14.82 6.77
CA LEU A 27 16.46 14.44 8.10
C LEU A 27 15.06 15.00 8.36
N ARG A 28 14.79 16.25 7.94
CA ARG A 28 13.46 16.86 8.05
C ARG A 28 12.45 16.12 7.20
N ALA A 29 12.78 15.78 5.96
CA ALA A 29 11.93 15.01 5.08
C ALA A 29 11.63 13.61 5.64
N LEU A 30 12.63 12.92 6.19
CA LEU A 30 12.47 11.62 6.86
C LEU A 30 11.58 11.69 8.11
N HIS A 31 11.64 12.80 8.84
CA HIS A 31 10.79 13.05 9.99
C HIS A 31 9.33 13.32 9.58
N VAL A 32 9.11 14.11 8.53
CA VAL A 32 7.77 14.46 8.01
C VAL A 32 7.10 13.26 7.35
N ASN A 33 7.79 12.59 6.44
CA ASN A 33 7.28 11.41 5.74
C ASN A 33 8.42 10.46 5.38
N ASN A 34 8.72 9.55 6.32
CA ASN A 34 9.83 8.60 6.23
C ASN A 34 9.81 7.79 4.93
N GLU A 35 8.63 7.28 4.55
CA GLU A 35 8.48 6.42 3.37
C GLU A 35 8.70 7.19 2.08
N LYS A 36 8.06 8.36 1.92
CA LYS A 36 8.20 9.16 0.71
C LYS A 36 9.61 9.71 0.57
N ALA A 37 10.24 10.13 1.67
CA ALA A 37 11.64 10.56 1.65
C ALA A 37 12.59 9.43 1.23
N LYS A 38 12.41 8.20 1.74
CA LYS A 38 13.22 7.04 1.32
C LYS A 38 13.03 6.69 -0.16
N MET A 39 11.80 6.77 -0.67
CA MET A 39 11.53 6.57 -2.10
C MET A 39 12.24 7.62 -2.97
N LEU A 40 12.24 8.88 -2.54
CA LEU A 40 12.94 9.95 -3.24
C LEU A 40 14.47 9.79 -3.20
N LEU A 41 15.01 9.27 -2.10
CA LEU A 41 16.45 9.00 -1.98
C LEU A 41 16.89 7.83 -2.88
N LYS A 42 16.03 6.84 -3.12
CA LYS A 42 16.32 5.67 -3.97
C LYS A 42 15.27 5.50 -5.07
N PRO A 43 15.29 6.35 -6.12
CA PRO A 43 14.28 6.35 -7.17
C PRO A 43 14.41 5.16 -8.14
N ASP A 44 15.59 4.56 -8.26
CA ASP A 44 15.86 3.42 -9.15
C ASP A 44 16.80 2.40 -8.48
N LYS A 45 16.73 1.13 -8.92
CA LYS A 45 17.54 0.01 -8.44
C LYS A 45 19.03 0.15 -8.81
N THR A 46 19.35 0.92 -9.84
CA THR A 46 20.73 1.19 -10.26
C THR A 46 21.51 2.01 -9.24
N ILE A 47 20.80 2.76 -8.38
CA ILE A 47 21.39 3.60 -7.34
C ILE A 47 21.65 2.73 -6.10
N VAL A 48 22.92 2.41 -5.89
CA VAL A 48 23.39 1.66 -4.73
C VAL A 48 23.89 2.59 -3.63
N THR A 49 23.79 2.13 -2.38
CA THR A 49 24.49 2.73 -1.24
C THR A 49 25.72 1.89 -1.00
N GLU A 50 26.90 2.50 -1.02
CA GLU A 50 28.15 1.78 -0.75
C GLU A 50 28.19 1.25 0.69
N PRO A 51 28.86 0.11 0.96
CA PRO A 51 28.86 -0.51 2.29
C PRO A 51 29.37 0.39 3.43
N HIS A 52 30.18 1.39 3.09
CA HIS A 52 30.77 2.35 4.04
C HIS A 52 30.09 3.73 4.01
N HIS A 53 29.04 3.90 3.21
CA HIS A 53 28.26 5.12 3.09
C HIS A 53 26.87 4.97 3.73
N ILE A 54 26.31 6.07 4.21
CA ILE A 54 24.96 6.14 4.77
C ILE A 54 23.95 6.46 3.68
N TRP A 55 24.31 7.35 2.76
CA TRP A 55 23.43 7.87 1.72
C TRP A 55 23.67 7.18 0.37
N PRO A 56 22.68 7.16 -0.52
CA PRO A 56 22.84 6.57 -1.86
C PRO A 56 23.88 7.34 -2.69
N SER A 57 24.67 6.61 -3.49
CA SER A 57 25.67 7.22 -4.38
C SER A 57 24.97 7.87 -5.57
N LEU A 58 24.73 9.18 -5.47
CA LEU A 58 24.08 10.00 -6.47
C LEU A 58 25.05 11.02 -7.06
N THR A 59 24.91 11.32 -8.35
CA THR A 59 25.58 12.44 -9.02
C THR A 59 25.02 13.79 -8.52
N ASP A 60 25.77 14.88 -8.71
CA ASP A 60 25.33 16.22 -8.27
C ASP A 60 24.00 16.63 -8.92
N ASP A 61 23.77 16.30 -10.20
CA ASP A 61 22.50 16.57 -10.89
C ASP A 61 21.32 15.76 -10.33
N GLN A 62 21.58 14.50 -9.94
CA GLN A 62 20.58 13.68 -9.27
C GLN A 62 20.27 14.23 -7.87
N TRP A 63 21.29 14.66 -7.13
CA TRP A 63 21.11 15.32 -5.84
C TRP A 63 20.25 16.58 -5.93
N MET A 64 20.44 17.42 -6.95
CA MET A 64 19.60 18.61 -7.14
C MET A 64 18.12 18.23 -7.30
N LYS A 65 17.81 17.20 -8.10
CA LYS A 65 16.43 16.72 -8.28
C LYS A 65 15.84 16.16 -6.98
N VAL A 66 16.63 15.38 -6.24
CA VAL A 66 16.23 14.80 -4.95
C VAL A 66 15.99 15.90 -3.92
N GLU A 67 16.87 16.90 -3.82
CA GLU A 67 16.72 18.02 -2.88
C GLU A 67 15.43 18.83 -3.17
N VAL A 68 15.13 19.12 -4.44
CA VAL A 68 13.86 19.77 -4.80
C VAL A 68 12.67 18.92 -4.36
N ALA A 69 12.69 17.62 -4.65
CA ALA A 69 11.60 16.72 -4.27
C ALA A 69 11.45 16.59 -2.74
N LEU A 70 12.56 16.54 -1.99
CA LEU A 70 12.54 16.51 -0.52
C LEU A 70 11.99 17.81 0.07
N ARG A 71 12.32 18.97 -0.52
CA ARG A 71 11.74 20.25 -0.14
C ARG A 71 10.23 20.27 -0.37
N ASP A 72 9.78 19.80 -1.54
CA ASP A 72 8.37 19.81 -1.91
C ASP A 72 7.50 18.96 -0.98
N ILE A 73 8.01 17.82 -0.49
CA ILE A 73 7.26 16.99 0.46
C ILE A 73 7.12 17.65 1.84
N ILE A 74 8.15 18.36 2.31
CA ILE A 74 8.10 19.09 3.58
C ILE A 74 7.09 20.24 3.47
N LEU A 75 7.18 21.03 2.40
CA LEU A 75 6.27 22.16 2.18
C LEU A 75 4.82 21.69 1.95
N SER A 76 4.61 20.59 1.23
CA SER A 76 3.28 20.01 1.01
C SER A 76 2.64 19.52 2.32
N ASP A 77 3.41 18.93 3.23
CA ASP A 77 2.90 18.52 4.54
C ASP A 77 2.52 19.72 5.41
N TYR A 78 3.38 20.75 5.45
CA TYR A 78 3.09 22.00 6.15
C TYR A 78 1.83 22.69 5.60
N ALA A 79 1.72 22.79 4.27
CA ALA A 79 0.57 23.35 3.57
C ALA A 79 -0.74 22.63 3.91
N LYS A 80 -0.72 21.29 3.92
CA LYS A 80 -1.89 20.49 4.29
C LYS A 80 -2.29 20.66 5.75
N LYS A 81 -1.31 20.67 6.68
CA LYS A 81 -1.58 20.82 8.12
C LYS A 81 -2.15 22.20 8.47
N ASN A 82 -1.70 23.24 7.79
CA ASN A 82 -2.06 24.63 8.10
C ASN A 82 -3.09 25.23 7.12
N ASN A 83 -3.54 24.47 6.13
CA ASN A 83 -4.43 24.92 5.06
C ASN A 83 -3.92 26.19 4.34
N VAL A 84 -2.64 26.16 3.95
CA VAL A 84 -1.92 27.28 3.30
C VAL A 84 -1.43 26.84 1.92
N ASN A 85 -1.48 27.71 0.92
CA ASN A 85 -0.87 27.45 -0.37
C ASN A 85 0.66 27.62 -0.32
N THR A 86 1.43 26.63 -0.81
CA THR A 86 2.91 26.68 -0.79
C THR A 86 3.47 27.87 -1.57
N SER A 87 2.75 28.37 -2.58
CA SER A 87 3.18 29.54 -3.36
C SER A 87 3.11 30.85 -2.58
N ALA A 88 2.37 30.89 -1.47
CA ALA A 88 2.26 32.08 -0.62
C ALA A 88 3.42 32.21 0.38
N LEU A 89 4.34 31.23 0.42
CA LEU A 89 5.49 31.21 1.33
C LEU A 89 6.69 31.95 0.73
N THR A 90 7.30 32.80 1.54
CA THR A 90 8.58 33.47 1.24
C THR A 90 9.76 32.53 1.42
N GLN A 91 10.92 32.90 0.84
CA GLN A 91 12.16 32.12 1.01
C GLN A 91 12.63 32.02 2.47
N SER A 92 12.35 33.03 3.30
CA SER A 92 12.61 32.96 4.75
C SER A 92 11.69 31.96 5.44
N GLU A 93 10.38 32.01 5.17
CA GLU A 93 9.41 31.05 5.74
C GLU A 93 9.72 29.61 5.30
N ILE A 94 10.08 29.40 4.02
CA ILE A 94 10.50 28.09 3.51
C ILE A 94 11.71 27.56 4.29
N ARG A 95 12.73 28.42 4.51
CA ARG A 95 13.93 28.05 5.28
C ARG A 95 13.56 27.67 6.71
N ASP A 96 12.73 28.47 7.35
CA ASP A 96 12.32 28.27 8.75
C ASP A 96 11.51 26.99 8.93
N ILE A 97 10.61 26.66 7.99
CA ILE A 97 9.86 25.38 7.97
C ILE A 97 10.81 24.18 7.88
N ILE A 98 11.83 24.26 7.01
CA ILE A 98 12.81 23.18 6.82
C ILE A 98 13.68 23.01 8.06
N LEU A 99 14.10 24.12 8.68
CA LEU A 99 14.85 24.11 9.94
C LEU A 99 14.00 23.69 11.15
N GLY A 100 12.68 23.71 11.01
CA GLY A 100 11.73 23.24 12.01
C GLY A 100 11.30 24.31 13.03
N ALA A 101 11.39 25.59 12.67
CA ALA A 101 10.84 26.67 13.47
C ALA A 101 9.30 26.69 13.41
N GLU A 102 8.67 27.10 14.50
CA GLU A 102 7.23 27.37 14.55
C GLU A 102 6.96 28.74 13.90
N ILE A 103 6.38 28.72 12.70
CA ILE A 103 5.97 29.93 11.98
C ILE A 103 4.46 30.09 12.00
N THR A 104 3.99 31.32 12.16
CA THR A 104 2.57 31.64 12.03
C THR A 104 2.16 31.50 10.55
N PRO A 105 1.06 30.80 10.24
CA PRO A 105 0.56 30.70 8.87
C PRO A 105 0.33 32.08 8.23
N PRO A 106 0.69 32.29 6.94
CA PRO A 106 0.46 33.55 6.26
C PRO A 106 -1.04 33.89 6.18
N SER A 107 -1.37 35.17 6.32
CA SER A 107 -2.75 35.68 6.35
C SER A 107 -3.53 35.40 5.05
N GLN A 108 -4.85 35.24 5.15
CA GLN A 108 -5.73 34.96 4.00
C GLN A 108 -5.62 36.01 2.88
N GLN A 109 -5.41 37.28 3.24
CA GLN A 109 -5.21 38.36 2.26
C GLN A 109 -3.95 38.16 1.42
N ARG A 110 -2.86 37.64 2.00
CA ARG A 110 -1.61 37.34 1.29
C ARG A 110 -1.77 36.12 0.36
N GLN A 111 -2.58 35.15 0.77
CA GLN A 111 -2.88 33.97 -0.03
C GLN A 111 -3.67 34.34 -1.30
N GLN A 112 -4.66 35.24 -1.19
CA GLN A 112 -5.43 35.73 -2.33
C GLN A 112 -4.57 36.50 -3.35
N ILE A 113 -3.62 37.31 -2.89
CA ILE A 113 -2.71 38.06 -3.78
C ILE A 113 -1.83 37.08 -4.59
N ALA A 114 -1.30 36.04 -3.94
CA ALA A 114 -0.47 35.03 -4.60
C ALA A 114 -1.26 34.20 -5.63
N GLU A 115 -2.54 33.93 -5.39
CA GLU A 115 -3.42 33.25 -6.37
C GLU A 115 -3.68 34.12 -7.60
N ILE A 116 -3.91 35.42 -7.41
CA ILE A 116 -4.12 36.38 -8.52
C ILE A 116 -2.84 36.51 -9.38
N GLU A 117 -1.66 36.60 -8.77
CA GLU A 117 -0.39 36.66 -9.50
C GLU A 117 -0.11 35.37 -10.28
N LYS A 118 -0.47 34.21 -9.72
CA LYS A 118 -0.31 32.92 -10.40
C LYS A 118 -1.23 32.81 -11.62
N GLN A 119 -2.50 33.21 -11.48
CA GLN A 119 -3.44 33.25 -12.61
C GLN A 119 -2.98 34.23 -13.72
N ALA A 120 -2.39 35.38 -13.34
CA ALA A 120 -1.84 36.33 -14.31
C ALA A 120 -0.61 35.78 -15.06
N LYS A 121 0.23 34.95 -14.41
CA LYS A 121 1.35 34.26 -15.06
C LYS A 121 0.92 33.11 -15.96
N GLU A 122 -0.09 32.33 -15.55
CA GLU A 122 -0.61 31.20 -16.35
C GLU A 122 -1.37 31.68 -17.60
N ALA A 123 -1.99 32.85 -17.56
CA ALA A 123 -2.61 33.47 -18.74
C ALA A 123 -1.61 33.87 -19.85
N SER A 124 -0.31 33.92 -19.57
CA SER A 124 0.74 34.32 -20.53
C SER A 124 1.31 33.16 -21.36
N GLN A 125 0.95 31.88 -21.09
CA GLN A 125 1.53 30.71 -21.75
C GLN A 125 0.48 29.69 -22.24
N LEU A 126 -0.56 30.15 -22.92
CA LEU A 126 -1.45 29.26 -23.68
C LEU A 126 -0.94 29.12 -25.12
N THR A 127 -0.07 28.14 -25.37
CA THR A 127 0.16 27.62 -26.73
C THR A 127 -0.42 26.21 -26.79
N ALA A 128 -1.59 26.08 -27.44
CA ALA A 128 -2.25 24.78 -27.61
C ALA A 128 -1.43 23.90 -28.57
N VAL A 129 -1.04 22.69 -28.12
CA VAL A 129 -0.36 21.71 -28.97
C VAL A 129 -1.39 20.74 -29.51
N THR A 130 -1.48 20.65 -30.84
CA THR A 130 -2.36 19.71 -31.53
C THR A 130 -1.56 18.45 -31.83
N THR A 131 -1.97 17.30 -31.28
CA THR A 131 -1.29 16.02 -31.52
C THR A 131 -2.14 15.16 -32.45
N ARG A 132 -1.53 14.67 -33.55
CA ARG A 132 -2.12 13.70 -34.49
C ARG A 132 -1.67 12.30 -34.11
N THR A 133 -2.61 11.38 -33.89
CA THR A 133 -2.32 9.96 -33.68
C THR A 133 -3.34 9.08 -34.41
N THR A 134 -2.90 7.89 -34.85
CA THR A 134 -3.72 6.93 -35.59
C THR A 134 -4.10 5.75 -34.69
N ASN A 135 -5.37 5.33 -34.72
CA ASN A 135 -5.82 4.13 -34.01
C ASN A 135 -5.37 2.85 -34.76
N VAL A 136 -5.42 1.67 -34.12
CA VAL A 136 -5.10 0.35 -34.68
C VAL A 136 -5.92 -0.05 -35.93
N HIS A 137 -6.95 0.73 -36.27
CA HIS A 137 -7.75 0.58 -37.48
C HIS A 137 -7.45 1.61 -38.59
N GLY A 138 -6.45 2.49 -38.42
CA GLY A 138 -5.97 3.40 -39.45
C GLY A 138 -6.66 4.77 -39.51
N ASP A 139 -7.61 5.07 -38.61
CA ASP A 139 -8.28 6.38 -38.56
C ASP A 139 -7.44 7.43 -37.82
N GLU A 140 -7.28 8.62 -38.41
CA GLU A 140 -6.58 9.76 -37.83
C GLU A 140 -7.44 10.44 -36.74
N LEU A 141 -6.92 10.47 -35.51
CA LEU A 141 -7.45 11.27 -34.40
C LEU A 141 -6.60 12.54 -34.23
N ILE A 142 -7.27 13.69 -34.29
CA ILE A 142 -6.67 15.01 -34.02
C ILE A 142 -7.18 15.47 -32.66
N VAL A 143 -6.31 15.50 -31.65
CA VAL A 143 -6.67 15.96 -30.30
C VAL A 143 -5.91 17.27 -30.02
N MET A 144 -6.67 18.33 -29.73
CA MET A 144 -6.13 19.58 -29.18
C MET A 144 -6.09 19.48 -27.66
N THR A 145 -4.89 19.52 -27.09
CA THR A 145 -4.71 19.55 -25.63
C THR A 145 -4.27 20.96 -25.21
N THR A 146 -5.08 21.61 -24.39
CA THR A 146 -4.88 23.01 -23.97
C THR A 146 -4.15 23.15 -22.63
N SER A 147 -3.83 22.05 -21.93
CA SER A 147 -3.21 22.07 -20.60
C SER A 147 -2.01 21.12 -20.46
N PRO A 148 -0.85 21.60 -19.99
CA PRO A 148 0.32 20.77 -19.65
C PRO A 148 0.05 19.74 -18.53
N TYR A 149 -0.97 19.97 -17.68
CA TYR A 149 -1.30 19.06 -16.57
C TYR A 149 -1.84 17.71 -17.04
N GLU A 150 -2.60 17.70 -18.14
CA GLU A 150 -3.16 16.47 -18.71
C GLU A 150 -2.11 15.62 -19.42
N GLN A 151 -1.07 16.25 -20.01
CA GLN A 151 0.06 15.53 -20.60
C GLN A 151 0.91 14.78 -19.56
N ALA A 152 1.03 15.30 -18.32
CA ALA A 152 1.73 14.62 -17.23
C ALA A 152 0.88 13.54 -16.55
N ALA A 153 -0.46 13.72 -16.51
CA ALA A 153 -1.39 12.78 -15.88
C ALA A 153 -1.72 11.57 -16.76
N PHE A 154 -1.46 11.63 -18.07
CA PHE A 154 -1.63 10.50 -19.00
C PHE A 154 -0.40 9.57 -19.05
N GLY A 155 0.21 9.29 -17.90
CA GLY A 155 1.12 8.16 -17.72
C GLY A 155 0.34 6.85 -17.77
N SER A 156 -0.03 6.38 -18.97
CA SER A 156 -0.73 5.11 -19.18
C SER A 156 0.23 3.93 -18.97
N LYS A 157 0.54 3.66 -17.70
CA LYS A 157 0.94 2.38 -17.11
C LYS A 157 0.93 2.63 -15.61
N THR A 158 0.05 1.96 -14.88
CA THR A 158 0.13 1.85 -13.42
C THR A 158 1.53 1.36 -13.08
N ASP A 159 2.44 2.27 -12.70
CA ASP A 159 3.84 1.92 -12.51
C ASP A 159 3.97 1.03 -11.27
N TRP A 160 3.94 -0.28 -11.54
CA TRP A 160 4.06 -1.31 -10.54
C TRP A 160 5.47 -1.31 -9.92
N ARG A 161 6.49 -0.75 -10.58
CA ARG A 161 7.86 -0.69 -10.06
C ARG A 161 7.96 0.30 -8.91
N VAL A 162 7.37 1.48 -9.06
CA VAL A 162 7.29 2.48 -7.97
C VAL A 162 6.60 1.85 -6.76
N ARG A 163 5.45 1.19 -6.98
CA ARG A 163 4.75 0.49 -5.89
C ARG A 163 5.54 -0.67 -5.30
N ALA A 164 6.28 -1.42 -6.10
CA ALA A 164 7.14 -2.51 -5.62
C ALA A 164 8.23 -2.00 -4.68
N ILE A 165 8.86 -0.86 -5.02
CA ILE A 165 9.83 -0.18 -4.15
C ILE A 165 9.14 0.36 -2.89
N SER A 166 7.93 0.91 -3.00
CA SER A 166 7.19 1.37 -1.83
C SER A 166 6.85 0.20 -0.88
N ALA A 167 6.44 -0.94 -1.42
CA ALA A 167 6.03 -2.12 -0.66
C ALA A 167 7.18 -2.68 0.20
N THR A 168 8.46 -2.51 -0.21
CA THR A 168 9.59 -2.93 0.63
C THR A 168 9.70 -2.17 1.94
N ASN A 169 8.98 -1.05 2.11
CA ASN A 169 8.98 -0.26 3.33
C ASN A 169 7.81 -0.58 4.27
N LEU A 170 6.90 -1.51 3.91
CA LEU A 170 5.74 -1.87 4.73
C LEU A 170 6.12 -2.37 6.14
N TYR A 171 7.30 -2.96 6.30
CA TYR A 171 7.81 -3.38 7.61
C TYR A 171 8.00 -2.21 8.61
N LEU A 172 8.10 -0.97 8.13
CA LEU A 172 8.21 0.19 9.02
C LEU A 172 6.87 0.51 9.69
N ARG A 173 5.75 0.29 8.97
CA ARG A 173 4.39 0.54 9.47
C ARG A 173 4.00 -0.43 10.59
N VAL A 174 4.57 -1.63 10.59
CA VAL A 174 4.27 -2.64 11.62
C VAL A 174 4.78 -2.29 13.02
N ASN A 175 5.58 -1.23 13.16
CA ASN A 175 6.01 -0.70 14.45
C ASN A 175 4.89 0.10 15.14
N HIS A 176 3.96 0.66 14.37
CA HIS A 176 2.87 1.49 14.85
C HIS A 176 1.55 0.90 14.36
N ILE A 177 0.96 0.03 15.17
CA ILE A 177 -0.32 -0.62 14.88
C ILE A 177 -1.37 -0.11 15.86
N TYR A 178 -2.41 0.52 15.34
CA TYR A 178 -3.56 0.98 16.10
C TYR A 178 -4.70 -0.01 15.95
N VAL A 179 -5.36 -0.36 17.06
CA VAL A 179 -6.53 -1.25 17.04
C VAL A 179 -7.74 -0.42 17.43
N ASN A 180 -8.69 -0.30 16.50
CA ASN A 180 -9.95 0.40 16.69
C ASN A 180 -10.98 -0.62 17.19
N SER A 181 -11.04 -0.80 18.51
CA SER A 181 -12.02 -1.66 19.18
C SER A 181 -13.14 -0.83 19.80
N GLU A 182 -14.36 -1.36 19.76
CA GLU A 182 -15.47 -0.84 20.57
C GLU A 182 -15.31 -1.27 22.04
N ASP A 183 -16.03 -0.62 22.96
CA ASP A 183 -16.05 -0.99 24.38
C ASP A 183 -16.50 -2.44 24.59
N ILE A 184 -16.00 -3.06 25.67
CA ILE A 184 -16.23 -4.47 25.98
C ILE A 184 -17.73 -4.72 26.16
N LYS A 185 -18.32 -5.50 25.25
CA LYS A 185 -19.68 -6.03 25.42
C LYS A 185 -19.59 -7.36 26.19
N GLU A 186 -20.32 -7.49 27.30
CA GLU A 186 -20.32 -8.71 28.14
C GLU A 186 -20.76 -9.98 27.40
N THR A 187 -21.48 -9.83 26.28
CA THR A 187 -22.07 -10.92 25.50
C THR A 187 -21.33 -11.25 24.20
N GLY A 188 -20.28 -10.50 23.85
CA GLY A 188 -19.56 -10.66 22.57
C GLY A 188 -18.31 -11.54 22.66
N TYR A 189 -17.84 -12.05 21.52
CA TYR A 189 -16.55 -12.71 21.43
C TYR A 189 -15.40 -11.69 21.37
N THR A 190 -14.27 -12.03 22.01
CA THR A 190 -13.02 -11.27 21.91
C THR A 190 -12.02 -12.03 21.04
N TYR A 191 -11.53 -11.39 19.98
CA TYR A 191 -10.60 -12.01 19.03
C TYR A 191 -9.16 -11.64 19.36
N ILE A 192 -8.27 -12.63 19.45
CA ILE A 192 -6.85 -12.43 19.74
C ILE A 192 -6.04 -12.76 18.49
N MET A 193 -5.37 -11.74 17.94
CA MET A 193 -4.53 -11.85 16.75
C MET A 193 -3.04 -11.88 17.14
N PRO A 194 -2.30 -12.94 16.80
CA PRO A 194 -0.85 -12.98 16.98
C PRO A 194 -0.14 -11.93 16.14
N LYS A 195 0.79 -11.21 16.77
CA LYS A 195 1.58 -10.16 16.11
C LYS A 195 2.41 -10.73 14.95
N ASN A 196 2.90 -11.96 15.02
CA ASN A 196 3.77 -12.53 13.98
C ASN A 196 3.06 -12.68 12.63
N ILE A 197 1.84 -13.23 12.63
CA ILE A 197 1.04 -13.37 11.41
C ILE A 197 0.48 -12.02 10.94
N LEU A 198 0.12 -11.11 11.85
CA LEU A 198 -0.29 -9.78 11.42
C LEU A 198 0.85 -9.01 10.71
N LYS A 199 2.05 -9.02 11.31
CA LYS A 199 3.23 -8.36 10.75
C LYS A 199 3.58 -8.93 9.38
N LYS A 200 3.58 -10.26 9.22
CA LYS A 200 3.86 -10.88 7.93
C LYS A 200 2.77 -10.54 6.90
N PHE A 201 1.49 -10.51 7.29
CA PHE A 201 0.37 -10.17 6.40
C PHE A 201 0.51 -8.74 5.85
N ILE A 202 0.91 -7.78 6.69
CA ILE A 202 1.21 -6.41 6.27
C ILE A 202 2.41 -6.38 5.31
N CYS A 203 3.50 -7.09 5.64
CA CYS A 203 4.72 -7.07 4.82
C CYS A 203 4.56 -7.72 3.43
N ILE A 204 3.61 -8.62 3.24
CA ILE A 204 3.36 -9.26 1.93
C ILE A 204 2.36 -8.48 1.06
N ALA A 205 1.77 -7.40 1.56
CA ALA A 205 0.72 -6.66 0.88
C ALA A 205 1.24 -5.66 -0.16
N ASP A 206 0.30 -5.01 -0.86
CA ASP A 206 0.54 -3.80 -1.64
C ASP A 206 -0.16 -2.61 -0.98
N LEU A 207 0.39 -1.40 -1.14
CA LEU A 207 -0.17 -0.18 -0.56
C LEU A 207 -1.48 0.27 -1.20
N ARG A 208 -1.78 -0.19 -2.41
CA ARG A 208 -2.95 0.23 -3.18
C ARG A 208 -3.93 -0.91 -3.43
N THR A 209 -3.42 -2.06 -3.88
CA THR A 209 -4.21 -3.23 -4.20
C THR A 209 -4.46 -4.06 -2.94
N GLN A 210 -5.73 -4.36 -2.68
CA GLN A 210 -6.14 -5.15 -1.53
C GLN A 210 -5.72 -6.61 -1.68
N ILE A 211 -5.33 -7.23 -0.56
CA ILE A 211 -5.13 -8.67 -0.41
C ILE A 211 -5.95 -9.17 0.77
N ALA A 212 -6.28 -10.45 0.79
CA ALA A 212 -7.08 -11.09 1.82
C ALA A 212 -6.54 -12.46 2.26
N GLY A 213 -6.98 -12.90 3.42
CA GLY A 213 -6.73 -14.24 3.95
C GLY A 213 -7.91 -14.70 4.81
N TYR A 214 -8.14 -16.01 4.84
CA TYR A 214 -9.13 -16.61 5.73
C TYR A 214 -8.53 -16.84 7.11
N LEU A 215 -9.29 -16.50 8.15
CA LEU A 215 -8.91 -16.63 9.54
C LEU A 215 -9.43 -17.96 10.09
N TYR A 216 -8.53 -18.72 10.71
CA TYR A 216 -8.85 -19.94 11.42
C TYR A 216 -8.28 -19.89 12.83
N GLY A 217 -9.01 -20.42 13.80
CA GLY A 217 -8.61 -20.36 15.19
C GLY A 217 -9.36 -21.34 16.07
N ILE A 218 -9.19 -21.15 17.37
CA ILE A 218 -9.83 -21.98 18.39
C ILE A 218 -10.03 -21.15 19.66
N SER A 219 -11.06 -21.48 20.43
CA SER A 219 -11.18 -20.96 21.79
C SER A 219 -10.23 -21.69 22.75
N PRO A 220 -9.57 -20.98 23.68
CA PRO A 220 -8.83 -21.64 24.74
C PRO A 220 -9.78 -22.49 25.61
N PRO A 221 -9.33 -23.63 26.16
CA PRO A 221 -10.18 -24.50 26.99
C PRO A 221 -10.83 -23.77 28.17
N ASP A 222 -10.14 -22.76 28.69
CA ASP A 222 -10.55 -22.03 29.89
C ASP A 222 -11.60 -20.94 29.61
N ASN A 223 -11.73 -20.47 28.36
CA ASN A 223 -12.64 -19.38 28.03
C ASN A 223 -13.22 -19.47 26.60
N PRO A 224 -14.48 -19.92 26.44
CA PRO A 224 -15.12 -20.07 25.13
C PRO A 224 -15.48 -18.74 24.46
N GLN A 225 -15.54 -17.63 25.21
CA GLN A 225 -15.82 -16.29 24.66
C GLN A 225 -14.57 -15.66 24.00
N VAL A 226 -13.39 -16.24 24.20
CA VAL A 226 -12.17 -15.80 23.54
C VAL A 226 -11.94 -16.64 22.29
N LYS A 227 -11.53 -15.99 21.20
CA LYS A 227 -11.19 -16.63 19.92
C LYS A 227 -9.74 -16.32 19.58
N GLU A 228 -8.87 -17.31 19.70
CA GLU A 228 -7.46 -17.16 19.35
C GLU A 228 -7.25 -17.52 17.88
N ILE A 229 -6.83 -16.54 17.08
CA ILE A 229 -6.51 -16.76 15.67
C ILE A 229 -5.18 -17.51 15.59
N ARG A 230 -5.19 -18.72 15.04
CA ARG A 230 -4.02 -19.59 14.92
C ARG A 230 -3.44 -19.62 13.51
N CYS A 231 -4.27 -19.41 12.50
CA CYS A 231 -3.87 -19.57 11.11
C CYS A 231 -4.48 -18.50 10.21
N ILE A 232 -3.67 -18.01 9.26
CA ILE A 232 -4.16 -17.30 8.08
C ILE A 232 -3.96 -18.20 6.86
N ALA A 233 -5.05 -18.62 6.23
CA ALA A 233 -5.00 -19.32 4.96
C ALA A 233 -5.07 -18.31 3.80
N MET A 234 -4.06 -18.31 2.94
CA MET A 234 -3.96 -17.45 1.77
C MET A 234 -4.56 -18.14 0.55
N PRO A 235 -5.76 -17.76 0.09
CA PRO A 235 -6.32 -18.30 -1.15
C PRO A 235 -5.64 -17.70 -2.39
N PRO A 236 -5.69 -18.41 -3.55
CA PRO A 236 -5.44 -17.81 -4.86
C PRO A 236 -6.32 -16.58 -5.07
N GLN A 237 -5.77 -15.40 -5.34
CA GLN A 237 -6.55 -14.17 -5.34
C GLN A 237 -5.97 -13.09 -6.25
N TRP A 238 -6.81 -12.15 -6.67
CA TRP A 238 -6.40 -10.87 -7.23
C TRP A 238 -7.24 -9.76 -6.62
N GLY A 239 -6.80 -8.52 -6.71
CA GLY A 239 -7.43 -7.41 -6.02
C GLY A 239 -7.46 -6.14 -6.82
N THR A 240 -8.30 -5.23 -6.36
CA THR A 240 -8.36 -3.84 -6.82
C THR A 240 -8.08 -2.92 -5.64
N HIS A 241 -8.28 -1.62 -5.82
CA HIS A 241 -8.20 -0.67 -4.70
C HIS A 241 -9.47 -0.69 -3.81
N GLN A 242 -10.55 -1.32 -4.27
CA GLN A 242 -11.86 -1.33 -3.59
C GLN A 242 -12.23 -2.69 -3.01
N GLN A 243 -11.82 -3.78 -3.65
CA GLN A 243 -12.21 -5.14 -3.27
C GLN A 243 -11.17 -6.17 -3.68
N VAL A 244 -11.27 -7.35 -3.10
CA VAL A 244 -10.50 -8.56 -3.42
C VAL A 244 -11.41 -9.61 -4.06
N HIS A 245 -10.87 -10.36 -5.01
CA HIS A 245 -11.56 -11.44 -5.70
C HIS A 245 -10.98 -12.79 -5.30
N LEU A 246 -11.81 -13.61 -4.66
CA LEU A 246 -11.47 -14.92 -4.12
C LEU A 246 -12.23 -16.03 -4.87
N PRO A 247 -11.66 -17.24 -4.98
CA PRO A 247 -12.38 -18.43 -5.42
C PRO A 247 -13.51 -18.76 -4.45
N SER A 248 -14.56 -19.40 -4.95
CA SER A 248 -15.67 -19.86 -4.12
C SER A 248 -15.30 -21.02 -3.20
N ALA A 249 -14.26 -21.80 -3.56
CA ALA A 249 -13.78 -22.90 -2.74
C ALA A 249 -13.05 -22.37 -1.49
N LEU A 250 -13.40 -22.89 -0.33
CA LEU A 250 -12.66 -22.66 0.91
C LEU A 250 -11.42 -23.58 0.99
N PRO A 251 -10.40 -23.18 1.76
CA PRO A 251 -9.21 -24.01 1.92
C PRO A 251 -9.53 -25.25 2.77
N GLU A 252 -9.12 -26.42 2.28
CA GLU A 252 -9.25 -27.71 2.97
C GLU A 252 -7.86 -28.29 3.21
N HIS A 253 -7.57 -28.68 4.45
CA HIS A 253 -6.32 -29.33 4.83
C HIS A 253 -6.41 -29.92 6.24
N ASP A 254 -5.66 -31.00 6.53
CA ASP A 254 -5.68 -31.69 7.83
C ASP A 254 -5.41 -30.76 9.02
N PHE A 255 -4.39 -29.89 8.93
CA PHE A 255 -4.12 -28.85 9.94
C PHE A 255 -5.25 -27.84 10.21
N LEU A 256 -6.25 -27.74 9.33
CA LEU A 256 -7.41 -26.87 9.52
C LEU A 256 -8.58 -27.59 10.17
N ASN A 257 -8.59 -28.93 10.22
CA ASN A 257 -9.72 -29.72 10.73
C ASN A 257 -9.97 -29.49 12.23
N ASP A 258 -8.91 -29.22 12.99
CA ASP A 258 -9.00 -28.93 14.44
C ASP A 258 -9.29 -27.44 14.73
N LEU A 259 -9.42 -26.61 13.69
CA LEU A 259 -9.66 -25.17 13.82
C LEU A 259 -11.04 -24.81 13.30
N GLU A 260 -11.68 -23.82 13.93
CA GLU A 260 -12.93 -23.25 13.42
C GLU A 260 -12.64 -22.01 12.54
N PRO A 261 -13.42 -21.78 11.48
CA PRO A 261 -13.32 -20.56 10.69
C PRO A 261 -13.79 -19.36 11.53
N LEU A 262 -12.96 -18.32 11.59
CA LEU A 262 -13.22 -17.07 12.31
C LEU A 262 -13.49 -15.89 11.36
N GLY A 263 -13.61 -16.16 10.05
CA GLY A 263 -13.90 -15.15 9.04
C GLY A 263 -12.70 -14.86 8.15
N TRP A 264 -12.49 -13.59 7.81
CA TRP A 264 -11.42 -13.17 6.90
C TRP A 264 -10.85 -11.81 7.26
N LEU A 265 -9.61 -11.58 6.86
CA LEU A 265 -8.97 -10.28 6.92
C LEU A 265 -8.58 -9.80 5.53
N HIS A 266 -8.58 -8.49 5.32
CA HIS A 266 -8.03 -7.88 4.12
C HIS A 266 -7.37 -6.54 4.38
N THR A 267 -6.45 -6.17 3.50
CA THR A 267 -5.85 -4.83 3.50
C THR A 267 -6.73 -3.82 2.79
N GLN A 268 -6.64 -2.56 3.18
CA GLN A 268 -7.25 -1.45 2.45
C GLN A 268 -6.30 -0.25 2.37
N PRO A 269 -6.27 0.46 1.22
CA PRO A 269 -5.31 1.53 0.98
C PRO A 269 -5.53 2.76 1.86
N ASN A 270 -6.76 2.99 2.33
CA ASN A 270 -7.13 4.09 3.19
C ASN A 270 -8.02 3.58 4.32
N GLU A 271 -7.94 4.22 5.48
CA GLU A 271 -8.88 3.97 6.58
C GLU A 271 -10.25 4.56 6.23
N LEU A 272 -11.28 3.71 6.27
CA LEU A 272 -12.68 4.10 6.04
C LEU A 272 -13.38 4.33 7.38
N PRO A 273 -14.27 5.33 7.50
CA PRO A 273 -15.02 5.58 8.73
C PRO A 273 -16.06 4.49 9.02
N GLN A 274 -16.45 3.73 7.99
CA GLN A 274 -17.42 2.65 8.03
C GLN A 274 -16.88 1.45 7.26
N LEU A 275 -17.43 0.26 7.54
CA LEU A 275 -17.18 -0.93 6.72
C LEU A 275 -17.61 -0.63 5.28
N SER A 276 -16.96 -1.23 4.27
CA SER A 276 -17.38 -1.00 2.89
C SER A 276 -18.62 -1.85 2.56
N PRO A 277 -19.53 -1.37 1.70
CA PRO A 277 -20.66 -2.19 1.23
C PRO A 277 -20.22 -3.46 0.49
N GLN A 278 -19.03 -3.44 -0.13
CA GLN A 278 -18.44 -4.60 -0.79
C GLN A 278 -18.03 -5.67 0.22
N ASP A 279 -17.51 -5.27 1.39
CA ASP A 279 -17.12 -6.23 2.43
C ASP A 279 -18.36 -6.89 3.04
N VAL A 280 -19.44 -6.13 3.27
CA VAL A 280 -20.73 -6.68 3.73
C VAL A 280 -21.28 -7.68 2.74
N THR A 281 -21.28 -7.33 1.45
CA THR A 281 -21.76 -8.19 0.36
C THR A 281 -20.91 -9.45 0.24
N SER A 282 -19.58 -9.31 0.27
CA SER A 282 -18.64 -10.42 0.15
C SER A 282 -18.75 -11.38 1.33
N HIS A 283 -18.81 -10.85 2.54
CA HIS A 283 -18.92 -11.68 3.74
C HIS A 283 -20.27 -12.42 3.81
N ALA A 284 -21.39 -11.76 3.46
CA ALA A 284 -22.69 -12.41 3.39
C ALA A 284 -22.72 -13.54 2.36
N ARG A 285 -22.10 -13.34 1.17
CA ARG A 285 -21.97 -14.40 0.15
C ARG A 285 -21.11 -15.56 0.63
N ILE A 286 -20.03 -15.30 1.38
CA ILE A 286 -19.19 -16.39 1.91
C ILE A 286 -19.99 -17.21 2.94
N LEU A 287 -20.72 -16.55 3.84
CA LEU A 287 -21.60 -17.20 4.82
C LEU A 287 -22.69 -18.04 4.15
N GLU A 288 -23.36 -17.51 3.12
CA GLU A 288 -24.44 -18.21 2.42
C GLU A 288 -23.94 -19.47 1.71
N ASN A 289 -22.76 -19.40 1.10
CA ASN A 289 -22.19 -20.52 0.36
C ASN A 289 -21.53 -21.58 1.26
N ASN A 290 -21.18 -21.25 2.50
CA ASN A 290 -20.37 -22.12 3.37
C ASN A 290 -21.00 -22.31 4.74
N LYS A 291 -21.69 -23.45 4.92
CA LYS A 291 -22.35 -23.81 6.19
C LYS A 291 -21.39 -24.00 7.37
N GLN A 292 -20.09 -24.14 7.12
CA GLN A 292 -19.08 -24.22 8.18
C GLN A 292 -18.86 -22.89 8.88
N TRP A 293 -19.17 -21.76 8.23
CA TRP A 293 -19.02 -20.44 8.82
C TRP A 293 -20.23 -20.09 9.66
N ASP A 294 -19.98 -19.64 10.88
CA ASP A 294 -20.98 -19.21 11.83
C ASP A 294 -21.07 -17.68 11.82
N GLY A 295 -22.22 -17.12 11.46
CA GLY A 295 -22.43 -15.67 11.40
C GLY A 295 -22.24 -14.95 12.74
N GLU A 296 -22.31 -15.67 13.87
CA GLU A 296 -22.06 -15.11 15.19
C GLU A 296 -20.57 -15.04 15.56
N LYS A 297 -19.73 -15.89 14.93
CA LYS A 297 -18.29 -16.02 15.22
C LYS A 297 -17.38 -15.53 14.09
N CYS A 298 -17.86 -15.48 12.86
CA CYS A 298 -17.07 -15.04 11.72
C CYS A 298 -17.04 -13.52 11.66
N ILE A 299 -15.83 -12.97 11.49
CA ILE A 299 -15.60 -11.53 11.44
C ILE A 299 -14.97 -11.09 10.12
N ILE A 300 -15.04 -9.79 9.87
CA ILE A 300 -14.32 -9.09 8.82
C ILE A 300 -13.28 -8.21 9.50
N LEU A 301 -12.00 -8.45 9.22
CA LEU A 301 -10.92 -7.64 9.75
C LEU A 301 -10.34 -6.76 8.64
N THR A 302 -10.45 -5.46 8.81
CA THR A 302 -9.85 -4.48 7.90
C THR A 302 -8.50 -4.04 8.44
N CYS A 303 -7.46 -4.12 7.60
CA CYS A 303 -6.12 -3.61 7.90
C CYS A 303 -5.86 -2.40 6.99
N SER A 304 -6.04 -1.21 7.55
CA SER A 304 -5.94 0.06 6.82
C SER A 304 -4.54 0.63 6.86
N PHE A 305 -4.06 1.07 5.71
CA PHE A 305 -2.78 1.74 5.59
C PHE A 305 -2.89 3.24 5.86
N THR A 306 -2.21 3.70 6.90
CA THR A 306 -2.08 5.12 7.26
C THR A 306 -0.60 5.54 7.16
N PRO A 307 -0.26 6.82 6.95
CA PRO A 307 1.13 7.24 6.86
C PRO A 307 1.95 6.81 8.09
N GLY A 308 2.94 5.93 7.89
CA GLY A 308 3.83 5.43 8.94
C GLY A 308 3.22 4.43 9.93
N SER A 309 1.95 4.02 9.76
CA SER A 309 1.26 3.11 10.68
C SER A 309 0.21 2.23 9.97
N CYS A 310 -0.42 1.33 10.72
CA CYS A 310 -1.57 0.55 10.26
C CYS A 310 -2.69 0.64 11.29
N SER A 311 -3.94 0.77 10.82
CA SER A 311 -5.14 0.75 11.66
C SER A 311 -5.91 -0.55 11.43
N LEU A 312 -6.18 -1.32 12.48
CA LEU A 312 -6.99 -2.53 12.43
C LEU A 312 -8.37 -2.29 13.02
N THR A 313 -9.41 -2.74 12.32
CA THR A 313 -10.78 -2.76 12.85
C THR A 313 -11.39 -4.13 12.54
N ALA A 314 -12.08 -4.71 13.53
CA ALA A 314 -12.82 -5.95 13.36
C ALA A 314 -14.32 -5.66 13.40
N TYR A 315 -15.04 -6.29 12.48
CA TYR A 315 -16.48 -6.14 12.31
C TYR A 315 -17.18 -7.50 12.28
N LYS A 316 -18.42 -7.53 12.74
CA LYS A 316 -19.35 -8.64 12.59
C LYS A 316 -20.60 -8.14 11.87
N LEU A 317 -21.19 -8.96 11.01
CA LEU A 317 -22.47 -8.60 10.40
C LEU A 317 -23.62 -8.80 11.37
N THR A 318 -24.55 -7.86 11.36
CA THR A 318 -25.84 -8.04 12.02
C THR A 318 -26.76 -8.89 11.14
N PRO A 319 -27.84 -9.49 11.69
CA PRO A 319 -28.78 -10.25 10.87
C PRO A 319 -29.38 -9.44 9.71
N SER A 320 -29.62 -8.14 9.91
CA SER A 320 -30.09 -7.24 8.85
C SER A 320 -29.02 -7.01 7.77
N GLY A 321 -27.76 -6.87 8.16
CA GLY A 321 -26.65 -6.75 7.22
C GLY A 321 -26.41 -8.00 6.39
N TYR A 322 -26.59 -9.19 6.99
CA TYR A 322 -26.54 -10.46 6.27
C TYR A 322 -27.65 -10.55 5.20
N GLU A 323 -28.90 -10.27 5.57
CA GLU A 323 -30.03 -10.27 4.64
C GLU A 323 -29.87 -9.24 3.52
N TRP A 324 -29.34 -8.06 3.82
CA TRP A 324 -29.04 -7.06 2.79
C TRP A 324 -27.89 -7.53 1.87
N GLY A 325 -26.79 -8.01 2.45
CA GLY A 325 -25.59 -8.39 1.72
C GLY A 325 -25.79 -9.56 0.75
N ARG A 326 -26.63 -10.55 1.12
CA ARG A 326 -26.92 -11.68 0.23
C ARG A 326 -27.77 -11.29 -0.99
N ILE A 327 -28.65 -10.30 -0.85
CA ILE A 327 -29.52 -9.82 -1.92
C ILE A 327 -28.80 -8.79 -2.81
N ASN A 328 -27.82 -8.07 -2.26
CA ASN A 328 -27.14 -7.00 -2.98
C ASN A 328 -26.38 -7.52 -4.22
N LYS A 329 -26.72 -6.91 -5.37
CA LYS A 329 -26.06 -7.13 -6.66
C LYS A 329 -25.32 -5.89 -7.16
N ASP A 330 -25.53 -4.74 -6.51
CA ASP A 330 -24.92 -3.49 -6.91
C ASP A 330 -23.46 -3.43 -6.42
N THR A 331 -22.54 -3.24 -7.36
CA THR A 331 -21.10 -3.12 -7.12
C THR A 331 -20.63 -1.66 -7.04
N GLY A 332 -21.55 -0.70 -7.05
CA GLY A 332 -21.25 0.71 -6.87
C GLY A 332 -20.75 1.04 -5.45
N SER A 333 -20.20 2.24 -5.29
CA SER A 333 -19.69 2.71 -3.99
C SER A 333 -20.80 3.00 -2.97
N ASN A 334 -22.02 3.32 -3.43
CA ASN A 334 -23.17 3.66 -2.59
C ASN A 334 -24.40 2.85 -3.03
N PRO A 335 -24.42 1.53 -2.77
CA PRO A 335 -25.52 0.69 -3.17
C PRO A 335 -26.78 1.01 -2.35
N HIS A 336 -27.93 0.85 -3.00
CA HIS A 336 -29.22 1.19 -2.39
C HIS A 336 -29.50 0.36 -1.13
N GLY A 337 -29.97 1.02 -0.07
CA GLY A 337 -30.33 0.39 1.19
C GLY A 337 -29.15 0.06 2.12
N TYR A 338 -27.91 0.41 1.75
CA TYR A 338 -26.77 0.26 2.64
C TYR A 338 -26.90 1.16 3.88
N LEU A 339 -26.73 0.57 5.07
CA LEU A 339 -26.82 1.29 6.34
C LEU A 339 -25.67 0.88 7.28
N PRO A 340 -25.13 1.80 8.09
CA PRO A 340 -24.12 1.49 9.11
C PRO A 340 -24.59 0.49 10.19
N THR A 341 -25.89 0.24 10.31
CA THR A 341 -26.47 -0.76 11.23
C THR A 341 -26.35 -2.20 10.73
N HIS A 342 -25.85 -2.42 9.51
CA HIS A 342 -25.61 -3.73 8.93
C HIS A 342 -24.42 -4.48 9.54
N TYR A 343 -23.60 -3.78 10.32
CA TYR A 343 -22.46 -4.38 11.00
C TYR A 343 -22.30 -3.75 12.38
N GLU A 344 -21.59 -4.45 13.24
CA GLU A 344 -21.13 -3.93 14.52
C GLU A 344 -19.62 -4.12 14.63
N LYS A 345 -18.96 -3.23 15.37
CA LYS A 345 -17.55 -3.42 15.71
C LYS A 345 -17.44 -4.50 16.79
N VAL A 346 -16.39 -5.29 16.70
CA VAL A 346 -16.10 -6.33 17.70
C VAL A 346 -14.73 -6.13 18.31
N GLN A 347 -14.56 -6.67 19.51
CA GLN A 347 -13.33 -6.50 20.25
C GLN A 347 -12.21 -7.36 19.67
N MET A 348 -11.06 -6.74 19.44
CA MET A 348 -9.84 -7.42 19.03
C MET A 348 -8.64 -6.96 19.87
N LEU A 349 -7.76 -7.91 20.17
CA LEU A 349 -6.49 -7.68 20.87
C LEU A 349 -5.33 -8.28 20.08
N LEU A 350 -4.16 -7.65 20.20
CA LEU A 350 -2.91 -8.20 19.65
C LEU A 350 -2.13 -8.93 20.74
N SER A 351 -1.59 -10.10 20.43
CA SER A 351 -0.81 -10.90 21.37
C SER A 351 0.55 -11.31 20.81
N ASP A 352 1.56 -11.34 21.66
CA ASP A 352 2.87 -11.96 21.43
C ASP A 352 3.07 -13.24 22.24
N ARG A 353 2.04 -13.68 23.00
CA ARG A 353 2.12 -14.88 23.86
C ARG A 353 2.14 -16.19 23.07
N PHE A 354 1.63 -16.19 21.86
CA PHE A 354 1.63 -17.34 20.97
C PHE A 354 1.87 -16.90 19.53
N LEU A 355 2.25 -17.88 18.70
CA LEU A 355 2.52 -17.68 17.28
C LEU A 355 1.41 -18.32 16.46
N GLY A 356 0.98 -17.61 15.42
CA GLY A 356 0.18 -18.19 14.35
C GLY A 356 1.05 -18.74 13.22
N PHE A 357 0.43 -19.47 12.31
CA PHE A 357 1.05 -19.99 11.09
C PHE A 357 0.25 -19.62 9.84
N TYR A 358 0.79 -19.97 8.67
CA TYR A 358 0.17 -19.71 7.38
C TYR A 358 -0.07 -21.01 6.62
N MET A 359 -1.18 -21.03 5.89
CA MET A 359 -1.43 -22.00 4.83
C MET A 359 -1.42 -21.25 3.50
N ILE A 360 -0.68 -21.76 2.51
CA ILE A 360 -0.53 -21.16 1.18
C ILE A 360 -0.99 -22.16 0.12
N PRO A 361 -1.32 -21.73 -1.11
CA PRO A 361 -1.72 -22.66 -2.16
C PRO A 361 -0.63 -23.72 -2.41
N ASP A 362 -1.05 -24.96 -2.63
CA ASP A 362 -0.14 -26.05 -2.91
C ASP A 362 0.47 -25.95 -4.32
N ASN A 363 -0.37 -25.56 -5.27
CA ASN A 363 -0.13 -25.42 -6.69
C ASN A 363 -0.20 -23.95 -7.12
N GLY A 364 0.97 -23.34 -7.29
CA GLY A 364 1.12 -21.96 -7.76
C GLY A 364 1.11 -20.91 -6.64
N PRO A 365 1.20 -19.62 -7.02
CA PRO A 365 1.25 -18.53 -6.06
C PRO A 365 -0.12 -18.22 -5.46
N TRP A 366 -0.15 -17.42 -4.39
CA TRP A 366 -1.41 -16.86 -3.89
C TRP A 366 -1.83 -15.60 -4.67
N ASN A 367 -0.89 -14.82 -5.21
CA ASN A 367 -1.19 -13.57 -5.91
C ASN A 367 -1.29 -13.76 -7.44
N TYR A 368 -2.47 -13.49 -8.00
CA TYR A 368 -2.77 -13.56 -9.43
C TYR A 368 -2.95 -12.18 -10.08
N ASN A 369 -2.59 -11.08 -9.42
CA ASN A 369 -2.77 -9.74 -9.99
C ASN A 369 -2.02 -9.51 -11.33
N PHE A 370 -0.88 -10.16 -11.54
CA PHE A 370 -0.15 -10.14 -12.84
C PHE A 370 -0.44 -11.37 -13.70
N MET A 371 -1.35 -12.24 -13.26
CA MET A 371 -1.71 -13.51 -13.89
C MET A 371 -3.23 -13.67 -13.94
N GLY A 372 -3.98 -12.57 -14.08
CA GLY A 372 -5.44 -12.54 -13.88
C GLY A 372 -6.20 -13.53 -14.76
N VAL A 373 -5.72 -13.80 -15.98
CA VAL A 373 -6.30 -14.80 -16.90
C VAL A 373 -6.24 -16.23 -16.39
N LYS A 374 -5.37 -16.53 -15.41
CA LYS A 374 -5.23 -17.85 -14.79
C LYS A 374 -6.09 -18.01 -13.52
N HIS A 375 -6.75 -16.94 -13.06
CA HIS A 375 -7.65 -16.98 -11.92
C HIS A 375 -9.10 -17.10 -12.38
N THR A 376 -9.85 -18.02 -11.77
CA THR A 376 -11.29 -18.16 -12.02
C THR A 376 -12.02 -18.37 -10.70
N VAL A 377 -13.20 -17.79 -10.54
CA VAL A 377 -14.00 -17.89 -9.31
C VAL A 377 -14.33 -19.34 -8.94
N SER A 378 -14.55 -20.21 -9.94
CA SER A 378 -14.86 -21.63 -9.74
C SER A 378 -13.62 -22.53 -9.59
N MET A 379 -12.40 -21.97 -9.51
CA MET A 379 -11.19 -22.79 -9.38
C MET A 379 -11.17 -23.54 -8.05
N LYS A 380 -10.66 -24.76 -8.09
CA LYS A 380 -10.30 -25.53 -6.89
C LYS A 380 -8.81 -25.37 -6.63
N TYR A 381 -8.43 -25.38 -5.37
CA TYR A 381 -7.05 -25.31 -4.93
C TYR A 381 -6.87 -26.12 -3.65
N GLY A 382 -5.69 -26.71 -3.48
CA GLY A 382 -5.25 -27.22 -2.19
C GLY A 382 -4.43 -26.17 -1.46
N VAL A 383 -4.23 -26.37 -0.16
CA VAL A 383 -3.29 -25.55 0.62
C VAL A 383 -2.26 -26.44 1.30
N LYS A 384 -1.11 -25.87 1.62
CA LYS A 384 -0.03 -26.51 2.36
C LYS A 384 0.54 -25.54 3.39
N LEU A 385 1.19 -26.08 4.42
CA LEU A 385 1.94 -25.27 5.37
C LEU A 385 3.06 -24.54 4.64
N GLY A 386 3.14 -23.22 4.80
CA GLY A 386 4.17 -22.44 4.13
C GLY A 386 4.05 -20.95 4.43
N THR A 387 5.10 -20.21 4.12
CA THR A 387 5.12 -18.76 4.32
C THR A 387 4.73 -18.05 3.03
N PRO A 388 3.75 -17.13 3.05
CA PRO A 388 3.38 -16.39 1.85
C PRO A 388 4.53 -15.47 1.40
N ARG A 389 4.78 -15.48 0.09
CA ARG A 389 5.74 -14.59 -0.57
C ARG A 389 5.18 -13.17 -0.70
N GLU A 390 6.05 -12.18 -0.82
CA GLU A 390 5.69 -10.77 -0.96
C GLU A 390 4.89 -10.50 -2.25
N TYR A 391 4.04 -9.47 -2.26
CA TYR A 391 3.17 -9.15 -3.39
C TYR A 391 3.88 -9.14 -4.75
N TYR A 392 5.09 -8.55 -4.82
CA TYR A 392 5.90 -8.41 -6.04
C TYR A 392 6.99 -9.48 -6.21
N ASN A 393 6.88 -10.62 -5.53
CA ASN A 393 7.80 -11.74 -5.72
C ASN A 393 7.83 -12.22 -7.18
N GLU A 394 8.95 -12.76 -7.66
CA GLU A 394 9.10 -13.25 -9.04
C GLU A 394 8.03 -14.27 -9.45
N ASP A 395 7.65 -15.17 -8.54
CA ASP A 395 6.62 -16.19 -8.76
C ASP A 395 5.25 -15.58 -9.11
N HIS A 396 4.98 -14.35 -8.68
CA HIS A 396 3.70 -13.67 -8.89
C HIS A 396 3.63 -12.94 -10.23
N ARG A 397 4.77 -12.80 -10.93
CA ARG A 397 4.90 -11.98 -12.14
C ARG A 397 5.86 -12.59 -13.17
N PRO A 398 5.68 -13.86 -13.57
CA PRO A 398 6.59 -14.58 -14.45
C PRO A 398 6.71 -13.94 -15.83
N THR A 399 5.65 -13.31 -16.36
CA THR A 399 5.66 -12.66 -17.68
C THR A 399 6.71 -11.56 -17.79
N HIS A 400 6.92 -10.78 -16.73
CA HIS A 400 7.94 -9.72 -16.74
C HIS A 400 9.37 -10.26 -16.86
N PHE A 401 9.63 -11.51 -16.45
CA PHE A 401 10.93 -12.14 -16.55
C PHE A 401 11.10 -12.86 -17.89
N LEU A 402 10.03 -13.48 -18.41
CA LEU A 402 10.03 -14.12 -19.72
C LEU A 402 10.16 -13.11 -20.87
N GLU A 403 9.59 -11.91 -20.73
CA GLU A 403 9.80 -10.82 -21.69
C GLU A 403 11.27 -10.39 -21.74
N PHE A 404 11.98 -10.47 -20.61
CA PHE A 404 13.41 -10.12 -20.53
C PHE A 404 14.29 -11.19 -21.19
N SER A 405 14.00 -12.48 -20.98
CA SER A 405 14.79 -13.56 -21.61
C SER A 405 14.70 -13.52 -23.14
N ASN A 406 13.56 -13.14 -23.70
CA ASN A 406 13.38 -13.06 -25.15
C ASN A 406 14.09 -11.85 -25.78
N LEU A 407 14.47 -10.84 -24.98
CA LEU A 407 15.26 -9.70 -25.45
C LEU A 407 16.75 -10.06 -25.57
N GLU A 408 17.26 -10.91 -24.69
CA GLU A 408 18.66 -11.37 -24.74
C GLU A 408 18.94 -12.33 -25.92
N GLU A 409 17.93 -13.05 -26.43
CA GLU A 409 18.08 -13.89 -27.64
C GLU A 409 18.36 -13.07 -28.92
N GLY A 410 18.16 -11.75 -28.90
CA GLY A 410 18.48 -10.84 -30.01
C GLY A 410 19.91 -10.29 -30.01
N GLU A 411 20.65 -10.47 -28.92
CA GLU A 411 22.05 -10.03 -28.80
C GLU A 411 22.97 -11.25 -28.87
N THR A 412 23.14 -11.84 -30.06
CA THR A 412 24.37 -12.57 -30.37
C THR A 412 25.53 -11.60 -30.27
N ALA A 413 26.16 -11.55 -29.10
CA ALA A 413 27.38 -10.81 -28.88
C ALA A 413 28.51 -11.43 -29.72
N GLU A 414 28.83 -10.81 -30.86
CA GLU A 414 30.14 -10.94 -31.46
C GLU A 414 31.16 -10.27 -30.54
N GLY A 415 32.03 -11.06 -29.92
CA GLY A 415 33.19 -10.54 -29.18
C GLY A 415 33.64 -11.48 -28.07
N ASP A 416 34.84 -12.01 -28.24
CA ASP A 416 35.58 -12.84 -27.29
C ASP A 416 35.52 -12.25 -25.87
N ARG A 417 34.80 -12.89 -24.95
CA ARG A 417 34.76 -12.49 -23.53
C ARG A 417 35.72 -13.38 -22.77
N GLU A 418 36.92 -12.88 -22.51
CA GLU A 418 37.80 -13.49 -21.51
C GLU A 418 37.15 -13.33 -20.12
N ASP A 419 36.74 -14.45 -19.53
CA ASP A 419 36.34 -14.55 -18.14
C ASP A 419 37.55 -15.04 -17.31
N THR A 420 38.32 -14.11 -16.77
CA THR A 420 39.52 -14.40 -15.95
C THR A 420 39.23 -14.54 -14.46
N PHE A 421 37.98 -14.72 -14.03
CA PHE A 421 37.65 -14.88 -12.60
C PHE A 421 36.72 -16.06 -12.34
N THR A 422 37.31 -17.26 -12.20
CA THR A 422 36.69 -18.41 -11.52
C THR A 422 36.82 -18.32 -10.01
#